data_AF-A0A951I9X4-F1
#
_entry.id   AF-A0A951I9X4-F1
#
_cell.length_a   1.000
_cell.length_b   1.000
_cell.length_c   1.000
_cell.angle_alpha   90.00
_cell.angle_beta   90.00
_cell.angle_gamma   90.00
#
_symmetry.space_group_name_H-M   'P 1'
#
loop_
_entity.id
_entity.type
_entity.pdbx_description
1 polymer ?
#
loop_
_entity_poly.entity_id
_entity_poly.type
_entity_poly.pdbx_seq_one_letter_code
_entity_poly.pdbx_strand_id
1 'polypeptide(L)'
;MPNRSADAVYQLVHSLERSEKRNFKLYMTRNSGSGDLKVVQLFDALDKMKQYDEEQLLVRNPVIQKQQLSNLKAHLYREILSSLRLLNPDSHIDLQLHEQLDFARLLYNKGLYHQSLRILDKIKDLARANNQTTSLLQVLFLEKKIESLHITRSMQDRAERLSAESEEVNEKLALISTL
;
A
#
# COMPACT_ATOMS: atom_id res chain seq x y z
N MET A 1 13.08 -10.38 -33.69
CA MET A 1 13.40 -11.23 -32.52
C MET A 1 12.49 -10.80 -31.39
N PRO A 2 11.56 -11.61 -30.87
CA PRO A 2 10.69 -11.12 -29.83
C PRO A 2 11.50 -11.07 -28.52
N ASN A 3 11.74 -9.85 -28.03
CA ASN A 3 12.15 -9.58 -26.66
C ASN A 3 11.18 -10.35 -25.75
N ARG A 4 11.63 -11.47 -25.18
CA ARG A 4 10.97 -12.08 -24.03
C ARG A 4 11.08 -11.05 -22.92
N SER A 5 10.01 -10.28 -22.71
CA SER A 5 9.79 -9.51 -21.49
C SER A 5 10.14 -10.44 -20.33
N ALA A 6 11.17 -10.09 -19.56
CA ALA A 6 11.52 -10.89 -18.39
C ALA A 6 10.25 -10.96 -17.51
N ASP A 7 9.85 -12.16 -17.11
CA ASP A 7 8.61 -12.39 -16.37
C ASP A 7 8.54 -11.47 -15.13
N ALA A 8 7.44 -10.73 -14.97
CA ALA A 8 7.34 -9.69 -13.95
C ALA A 8 7.47 -10.25 -12.52
N VAL A 9 6.99 -11.48 -12.28
CA VAL A 9 7.11 -12.12 -10.97
C VAL A 9 8.55 -12.57 -10.73
N TYR A 10 9.21 -13.11 -11.76
CA TYR A 10 10.63 -13.42 -11.68
C TYR A 10 11.48 -12.18 -11.35
N GLN A 11 11.24 -11.05 -12.04
CA GLN A 11 11.94 -9.79 -11.76
C GLN A 11 11.74 -9.34 -10.31
N LEU A 12 10.49 -9.36 -9.81
CA LEU A 12 10.19 -8.97 -8.45
C LEU A 12 10.87 -9.88 -7.43
N VAL A 13 10.88 -11.20 -7.62
CA VAL A 13 11.55 -12.15 -6.72
C VAL A 13 13.05 -11.87 -6.65
N HIS A 14 13.68 -11.53 -7.78
CA HIS A 14 15.11 -11.25 -7.86
C HIS A 14 15.50 -9.84 -7.40
N SER A 15 14.57 -8.89 -7.34
CA SER A 15 14.83 -7.57 -6.75
C SER A 15 14.86 -7.58 -5.22
N LEU A 16 14.35 -8.64 -4.58
CA LEU A 16 14.28 -8.72 -3.12
C LEU A 16 15.66 -8.92 -2.47
N GLU A 17 15.88 -8.24 -1.35
CA GLU A 17 17.00 -8.51 -0.46
C GLU A 17 16.82 -9.82 0.33
N ARG A 18 17.92 -10.35 0.88
CA ARG A 18 17.88 -11.59 1.68
C ARG A 18 16.94 -11.49 2.89
N SER A 19 16.88 -10.33 3.52
CA SER A 19 15.97 -9.99 4.63
C SER A 19 14.51 -10.06 4.18
N GLU A 20 14.18 -9.45 3.05
CA GLU A 20 12.84 -9.40 2.46
C GLU A 20 12.35 -10.79 2.04
N LYS A 21 13.21 -11.59 1.39
CA LYS A 21 12.90 -12.98 1.02
C LYS A 21 12.57 -13.83 2.25
N ARG A 22 13.32 -13.64 3.35
CA ARG A 22 13.04 -14.33 4.62
C ARG A 22 11.71 -13.86 5.22
N ASN A 23 11.44 -12.56 5.21
CA ASN A 23 10.18 -12.02 5.72
C ASN A 23 8.98 -12.56 4.96
N PHE A 24 9.03 -12.58 3.62
CA PHE A 24 7.97 -13.14 2.79
C PHE A 24 7.64 -14.58 3.21
N LYS A 25 8.65 -15.44 3.40
CA LYS A 25 8.44 -16.83 3.85
C LYS A 25 7.78 -16.90 5.23
N LEU A 26 8.18 -16.05 6.17
CA LEU A 26 7.57 -16.00 7.51
C LEU A 26 6.12 -15.48 7.45
N TYR A 27 5.87 -14.46 6.64
CA TYR A 27 4.55 -13.90 6.38
C TYR A 27 3.61 -14.97 5.83
N MET A 28 4.03 -15.71 4.79
CA MET A 28 3.25 -16.83 4.26
C MET A 28 3.00 -17.84 5.37
N THR A 29 4.03 -18.31 6.08
CA THR A 29 3.88 -19.35 7.14
C THR A 29 2.85 -18.98 8.21
N ARG A 30 2.75 -17.71 8.60
CA ARG A 30 1.81 -17.24 9.63
C ARG A 30 0.37 -17.14 9.12
N ASN A 31 0.20 -16.86 7.83
CA ASN A 31 -1.10 -16.53 7.24
C ASN A 31 -1.68 -17.66 6.36
N SER A 32 -1.01 -18.82 6.27
CA SER A 32 -1.29 -19.84 5.26
C SER A 32 -2.35 -20.88 5.62
N GLY A 33 -3.19 -21.22 4.63
CA GLY A 33 -3.86 -22.51 4.44
C GLY A 33 -3.13 -23.40 3.40
N SER A 34 -3.72 -24.51 2.98
CA SER A 34 -3.05 -25.50 2.10
C SER A 34 -2.68 -25.00 0.70
N GLY A 35 -3.37 -23.99 0.17
CA GLY A 35 -3.09 -23.37 -1.14
C GLY A 35 -1.78 -22.56 -1.18
N ASP A 36 -1.29 -22.15 -0.01
CA ASP A 36 -0.16 -21.24 0.12
C ASP A 36 1.21 -21.94 0.06
N LEU A 37 1.22 -23.26 0.30
CA LEU A 37 2.38 -24.11 0.07
C LEU A 37 2.85 -24.06 -1.39
N LYS A 38 1.92 -24.04 -2.36
CA LYS A 38 2.27 -23.94 -3.79
C LYS A 38 2.87 -22.59 -4.15
N VAL A 39 2.43 -21.52 -3.47
CA VAL A 39 2.95 -20.16 -3.67
C VAL A 39 4.40 -20.07 -3.18
N VAL A 40 4.69 -20.62 -2.00
CA VAL A 40 6.06 -20.69 -1.46
C VAL A 40 6.97 -21.55 -2.33
N GLN A 41 6.47 -22.69 -2.84
CA GLN A 41 7.24 -23.53 -3.78
C GLN A 41 7.56 -22.79 -5.08
N LEU A 42 6.59 -22.06 -5.64
CA LEU A 42 6.81 -21.24 -6.84
C LEU A 42 7.86 -20.15 -6.59
N PHE A 43 7.78 -19.48 -5.44
CA PHE A 43 8.78 -18.48 -5.03
C PHE A 43 10.19 -19.08 -4.98
N ASP A 44 10.36 -20.22 -4.30
CA ASP A 44 11.65 -20.90 -4.17
C ASP A 44 12.20 -21.38 -5.51
N ALA A 45 11.32 -21.82 -6.42
CA ALA A 45 11.70 -22.20 -7.77
C ALA A 45 12.25 -21.00 -8.55
N LEU A 46 11.54 -19.86 -8.51
CA LEU A 46 11.94 -18.64 -9.21
C LEU A 46 13.23 -18.02 -8.64
N ASP A 47 13.39 -18.01 -7.31
CA ASP A 47 14.56 -17.46 -6.62
C ASP A 47 15.86 -18.20 -7.00
N LYS A 48 15.78 -19.52 -7.21
CA LYS A 48 16.93 -20.37 -7.58
C LYS A 48 17.29 -20.28 -9.07
N MET A 49 16.41 -19.75 -9.91
CA MET A 49 16.65 -19.66 -11.35
C MET A 49 17.54 -18.46 -11.66
N LYS A 50 18.58 -18.67 -12.48
CA LYS A 50 19.46 -17.58 -12.97
C LYS A 50 18.86 -16.80 -14.15
N GLN A 51 18.01 -17.48 -14.91
CA GLN A 51 17.28 -16.92 -16.04
C GLN A 51 15.89 -17.54 -16.06
N TYR A 52 14.89 -16.73 -16.39
CA TYR A 52 13.51 -17.20 -16.46
C TYR A 52 13.31 -18.20 -17.63
N ASP A 53 12.82 -19.39 -17.29
CA ASP A 53 12.44 -20.46 -18.23
C ASP A 53 11.22 -21.21 -17.65
N GLU A 54 10.06 -21.00 -18.27
CA GLU A 54 8.80 -21.59 -17.82
C GLU A 54 8.76 -23.11 -17.92
N GLU A 55 9.35 -23.68 -18.97
CA GLU A 55 9.33 -25.12 -19.19
C GLU A 55 10.19 -25.82 -18.14
N GLN A 56 11.39 -25.29 -17.88
CA GLN A 56 12.25 -25.80 -16.81
C GLN A 56 11.60 -25.66 -15.43
N LEU A 57 10.88 -24.57 -15.18
CA LEU A 57 10.16 -24.35 -13.93
C LEU A 57 9.10 -25.45 -13.69
N LEU A 58 8.31 -25.77 -14.72
CA LEU A 58 7.26 -26.80 -14.65
C LEU A 58 7.84 -28.22 -14.55
N VAL A 59 8.91 -28.52 -15.28
CA VAL A 59 9.58 -29.83 -15.22
C VAL A 59 10.17 -30.10 -13.82
N ARG A 60 10.75 -29.08 -13.18
CA ARG A 60 11.34 -29.21 -11.84
C ARG A 60 10.31 -29.19 -10.71
N ASN A 61 9.09 -28.73 -10.97
CA ASN A 61 8.04 -28.57 -9.95
C ASN A 61 6.72 -29.18 -10.44
N PRO A 62 6.60 -30.53 -10.50
CA PRO A 62 5.44 -31.22 -11.08
C PRO A 62 4.13 -30.99 -10.30
N VAL A 63 4.21 -30.49 -9.07
CA VAL A 63 3.07 -30.08 -8.24
C VAL A 63 2.33 -28.87 -8.83
N ILE A 64 3.02 -28.06 -9.63
CA ILE A 64 2.49 -26.87 -10.29
C ILE A 64 2.05 -27.26 -11.70
N GLN A 65 0.73 -27.29 -11.92
CA GLN A 65 0.18 -27.54 -13.25
C GLN A 65 0.30 -26.30 -14.12
N LYS A 66 0.61 -26.48 -15.41
CA LYS A 66 0.71 -25.37 -16.39
C LYS A 66 -0.52 -24.47 -16.39
N GLN A 67 -1.71 -25.06 -16.28
CA GLN A 67 -2.99 -24.34 -16.25
C GLN A 67 -3.13 -23.43 -15.01
N GLN A 68 -2.49 -23.78 -13.90
CA GLN A 68 -2.54 -23.03 -12.64
C GLN A 68 -1.43 -21.97 -12.54
N LEU A 69 -0.40 -22.05 -13.38
CA LEU A 69 0.81 -21.23 -13.24
C LEU A 69 0.51 -19.73 -13.30
N SER A 70 -0.34 -19.30 -14.23
CA SER A 70 -0.71 -17.87 -14.36
C SER A 70 -1.36 -17.34 -13.06
N ASN A 71 -2.32 -18.08 -12.52
CA ASN A 71 -3.01 -17.71 -11.28
C ASN A 71 -2.06 -17.75 -10.07
N LEU A 72 -1.18 -18.75 -10.00
CA LEU A 72 -0.18 -18.87 -8.93
C LEU A 72 0.83 -17.72 -8.98
N LYS A 73 1.26 -17.29 -10.17
CA LYS A 73 2.11 -16.11 -10.35
C LYS A 73 1.42 -14.83 -9.90
N ALA A 74 0.18 -14.61 -10.31
CA ALA A 74 -0.61 -13.46 -9.88
C ALA A 74 -0.83 -13.45 -8.36
N HIS A 75 -1.04 -14.62 -7.76
CA HIS A 75 -1.12 -14.76 -6.30
C HIS A 75 0.21 -14.45 -5.62
N LEU A 76 1.30 -15.07 -6.08
CA LEU A 76 2.65 -14.84 -5.57
C LEU A 76 3.02 -13.36 -5.60
N TYR A 77 2.76 -12.68 -6.72
CA TYR A 77 3.03 -11.27 -6.88
C TYR A 77 2.32 -10.42 -5.81
N ARG A 78 1.01 -10.66 -5.60
CA ARG A 78 0.23 -9.94 -4.57
C ARG A 78 0.74 -10.21 -3.16
N GLU A 79 1.10 -11.46 -2.85
CA GLU A 79 1.59 -11.82 -1.52
C GLU A 79 2.99 -11.25 -1.24
N ILE A 80 3.88 -11.19 -2.24
CA ILE A 80 5.18 -10.53 -2.08
C ILE A 80 4.97 -9.06 -1.73
N LEU A 81 4.18 -8.32 -2.51
CA LEU A 81 3.91 -6.90 -2.25
C LEU A 81 3.26 -6.68 -0.87
N SER A 82 2.32 -7.54 -0.49
CA SER A 82 1.67 -7.48 0.82
C SER A 82 2.66 -7.71 1.96
N SER A 83 3.58 -8.67 1.80
CA SER A 83 4.63 -8.94 2.80
C SER A 83 5.63 -7.80 2.93
N LEU A 84 5.99 -7.13 1.83
CA LEU A 84 6.90 -5.98 1.81
C LEU A 84 6.27 -4.77 2.49
N ARG A 85 4.99 -4.50 2.23
CA ARG A 85 4.24 -3.43 2.89
C ARG A 85 4.28 -3.55 4.42
N LEU A 86 4.32 -4.77 4.95
CA LEU A 86 4.35 -5.05 6.39
C LEU A 86 5.76 -5.02 7.00
N LEU A 87 6.82 -5.02 6.19
CA LEU A 87 8.20 -5.15 6.67
C LEU A 87 8.64 -3.93 7.47
N ASN A 88 8.22 -2.73 7.06
CA ASN A 88 8.60 -1.46 7.69
C ASN A 88 7.51 -0.39 7.51
N PRO A 89 6.39 -0.44 8.26
CA PRO A 89 5.31 0.55 8.10
C PRO A 89 5.78 1.99 8.36
N ASP A 90 6.80 2.19 9.20
CA ASP A 90 7.31 3.51 9.58
C ASP A 90 8.38 4.07 8.64
N SER A 91 8.93 3.26 7.70
CA SER A 91 9.98 3.76 6.79
C SER A 91 9.42 4.56 5.62
N HIS A 92 8.13 4.46 5.34
CA HIS A 92 7.50 5.06 4.17
C HIS A 92 6.32 5.93 4.60
N ILE A 93 6.61 7.23 4.70
CA ILE A 93 5.66 8.24 5.15
C ILE A 93 4.33 8.18 4.38
N ASP A 94 4.37 7.93 3.07
CA ASP A 94 3.16 7.83 2.24
C ASP A 94 2.28 6.66 2.64
N LEU A 95 2.88 5.49 2.90
CA LEU A 95 2.14 4.31 3.34
C LEU A 95 1.52 4.54 4.72
N GLN A 96 2.25 5.19 5.63
CA GLN A 96 1.76 5.55 6.95
C GLN A 96 0.57 6.52 6.87
N LEU A 97 0.69 7.59 6.06
CA LEU A 97 -0.38 8.58 5.86
C LEU A 97 -1.63 7.94 5.23
N HIS A 98 -1.45 7.07 4.23
CA HIS A 98 -2.55 6.35 3.60
C HIS A 98 -3.28 5.43 4.58
N GLU A 99 -2.53 4.64 5.36
CA GLU A 99 -3.13 3.74 6.35
C GLU A 99 -3.92 4.51 7.42
N GLN A 100 -3.35 5.58 7.98
CA GLN A 100 -4.06 6.40 8.96
C GLN A 100 -5.32 7.04 8.34
N LEU A 101 -5.25 7.49 7.09
CA LEU A 101 -6.41 8.06 6.40
C LEU A 101 -7.50 7.01 6.18
N ASP A 102 -7.13 5.77 5.87
CA ASP A 102 -8.08 4.66 5.77
C ASP A 102 -8.74 4.36 7.12
N PHE A 103 -7.99 4.38 8.22
CA PHE A 103 -8.58 4.27 9.57
C PHE A 103 -9.55 5.42 9.87
N ALA A 104 -9.20 6.66 9.53
CA ALA A 104 -10.10 7.80 9.69
C ALA A 104 -11.40 7.63 8.90
N ARG A 105 -11.32 7.13 7.64
CA ARG A 105 -12.48 6.83 6.79
C ARG A 105 -13.33 5.70 7.35
N LEU A 106 -12.72 4.63 7.86
CA LEU A 106 -13.44 3.52 8.50
C LEU A 106 -14.22 4.00 9.73
N LEU A 107 -13.59 4.80 10.60
CA LEU A 107 -14.26 5.40 11.77
C LEU A 107 -15.41 6.31 11.36
N TYR A 108 -15.21 7.15 10.33
CA TYR A 108 -16.27 7.98 9.76
C TYR A 108 -17.47 7.13 9.30
N ASN A 109 -17.22 6.07 8.53
CA ASN A 109 -18.26 5.17 8.03
C ASN A 109 -19.00 4.41 9.15
N LYS A 110 -18.38 4.27 10.34
CA LYS A 110 -19.00 3.70 11.54
C LYS A 110 -19.72 4.74 12.41
N GLY A 111 -19.79 6.01 11.99
CA GLY A 111 -20.40 7.09 12.75
C GLY A 111 -19.52 7.65 13.89
N LEU A 112 -18.26 7.22 13.98
CA LEU A 112 -17.32 7.60 15.03
C LEU A 112 -16.57 8.90 14.66
N TYR A 113 -17.32 9.98 14.40
CA TYR A 113 -16.80 11.21 13.79
C TYR A 113 -15.68 11.88 14.60
N HIS A 114 -15.84 12.03 15.92
CA HIS A 114 -14.78 12.60 16.76
C HIS A 114 -13.51 11.74 16.81
N GLN A 115 -13.63 10.43 16.63
CA GLN A 115 -12.45 9.55 16.54
C GLN A 115 -11.75 9.74 15.19
N SER A 116 -12.53 9.82 14.11
CA SER A 116 -12.03 10.14 12.77
C SER A 116 -11.27 11.48 12.76
N LEU A 117 -11.87 12.55 13.29
CA LEU A 117 -11.25 13.88 13.38
C LEU A 117 -9.92 13.86 14.17
N ARG A 118 -9.85 13.14 15.29
CA ARG A 118 -8.59 13.01 16.06
C ARG A 118 -7.47 12.32 15.29
N ILE A 119 -7.80 11.39 14.40
CA ILE A 119 -6.81 10.78 13.50
C ILE A 119 -6.41 11.81 12.44
N LEU A 120 -7.38 12.51 11.82
CA LEU A 120 -7.12 13.52 10.80
C LEU A 120 -6.20 14.64 11.29
N ASP A 121 -6.35 15.11 12.53
CA ASP A 121 -5.44 16.08 13.15
C ASP A 121 -3.98 15.58 13.15
N LYS A 122 -3.76 14.32 13.55
CA LYS A 122 -2.42 13.71 13.54
C LYS A 122 -1.86 13.56 12.12
N ILE A 123 -2.71 13.19 11.14
CA ILE A 123 -2.29 13.07 9.75
C ILE A 123 -1.88 14.43 9.20
N LYS A 124 -2.57 15.53 9.53
CA LYS A 124 -2.17 16.89 9.11
C LYS A 124 -0.77 17.24 9.60
N ASP A 125 -0.50 17.03 10.89
CA ASP A 125 0.81 17.34 11.48
C ASP A 125 1.93 16.54 10.80
N LEU A 126 1.69 15.24 10.62
CA LEU A 126 2.62 14.34 9.98
C LEU A 126 2.85 14.69 8.50
N ALA A 127 1.79 15.02 7.76
CA ALA A 127 1.86 15.42 6.36
C ALA A 127 2.61 16.75 6.18
N ARG A 128 2.36 17.74 7.05
CA ARG A 128 3.09 19.01 7.07
C ARG A 128 4.57 18.82 7.35
N ALA A 129 4.91 18.03 8.37
CA ALA A 129 6.29 17.74 8.76
C ALA A 129 7.11 17.08 7.63
N ASN A 130 6.44 16.36 6.72
CA ASN A 130 7.07 15.62 5.62
C ASN A 130 6.77 16.20 4.23
N ASN A 131 6.24 17.42 4.14
CA ASN A 131 5.89 18.09 2.87
C ASN A 131 4.91 17.32 1.96
N GLN A 132 4.07 16.46 2.53
CA GLN A 132 3.10 15.62 1.82
C GLN A 132 1.82 16.40 1.48
N THR A 133 1.94 17.31 0.53
CA THR A 133 0.90 18.33 0.21
C THR A 133 -0.39 17.71 -0.35
N THR A 134 -0.29 16.66 -1.18
CA THR A 134 -1.46 15.95 -1.72
C THR A 134 -2.22 15.17 -0.64
N SER A 135 -1.50 14.59 0.33
CA SER A 135 -2.10 13.94 1.50
C SER A 135 -2.81 14.94 2.40
N LEU A 136 -2.21 16.13 2.61
CA LEU A 136 -2.83 17.21 3.38
C LEU A 136 -4.16 17.68 2.75
N LEU A 137 -4.21 17.81 1.42
CA LEU A 137 -5.46 18.14 0.72
C LEU A 137 -6.56 17.09 0.96
N GLN A 138 -6.23 15.79 0.90
CA GLN A 138 -7.19 14.71 1.16
C GLN A 138 -7.75 14.76 2.59
N VAL A 139 -6.91 15.08 3.57
CA VAL A 139 -7.31 15.23 4.96
C VAL A 139 -8.29 16.39 5.12
N LEU A 140 -7.96 17.56 4.56
CA LEU A 140 -8.80 18.75 4.62
C LEU A 140 -10.18 18.51 3.98
N PHE A 141 -10.23 17.77 2.86
CA PHE A 141 -11.51 17.40 2.25
C PHE A 141 -12.37 16.53 3.17
N LEU A 142 -11.77 15.54 3.84
CA LEU A 142 -12.50 14.69 4.75
C LEU A 142 -12.95 15.45 6.01
N GLU A 143 -12.11 16.33 6.56
CA GLU A 143 -12.50 17.20 7.67
C GLU A 143 -13.68 18.11 7.29
N LYS A 144 -13.60 18.80 6.15
CA LYS A 144 -14.71 19.64 5.64
C LYS A 144 -16.00 18.85 5.47
N LYS A 145 -15.91 17.62 4.94
CA LYS A 145 -17.06 16.72 4.80
C LYS A 145 -17.68 16.35 6.16
N ILE A 146 -16.86 16.07 7.16
CA ILE A 146 -17.33 15.73 8.50
C ILE A 146 -18.02 16.95 9.13
N GLU A 147 -17.40 18.12 9.04
CA GLU A 147 -17.91 19.37 9.60
C GLU A 147 -19.21 19.85 8.93
N SER A 148 -19.36 19.68 7.62
CA SER A 148 -20.56 20.11 6.91
C SER A 148 -21.78 19.21 7.14
N LEU A 149 -21.56 17.93 7.45
CA LEU A 149 -22.63 16.93 7.57
C LEU A 149 -22.99 16.58 9.02
N HIS A 150 -22.11 16.88 9.98
CA HIS A 150 -22.29 16.47 11.36
C HIS A 150 -22.10 17.65 12.30
N ILE A 151 -23.01 17.79 13.27
CA ILE A 151 -22.85 18.75 14.37
C ILE A 151 -21.72 18.24 15.26
N THR A 152 -20.47 18.58 14.92
CA THR A 152 -19.28 18.23 15.69
C THR A 152 -19.08 19.16 16.90
N ARG A 153 -20.01 20.10 17.14
CA ARG A 153 -19.91 21.19 18.13
C ARG A 153 -18.57 21.92 18.04
N SER A 154 -18.11 22.14 16.81
CA SER A 154 -16.87 22.83 16.54
C SER A 154 -16.96 24.32 16.88
N MET A 155 -15.81 24.92 17.17
CA MET A 155 -15.65 26.36 17.40
C MET A 155 -16.26 27.15 16.23
N GLN A 156 -16.88 28.30 16.52
CA GLN A 156 -17.58 29.16 15.55
C GLN A 156 -16.78 29.46 14.26
N ASP A 157 -15.44 29.37 14.29
CA ASP A 157 -14.57 29.73 13.16
C ASP A 157 -13.90 28.52 12.47
N ARG A 158 -14.38 27.29 12.71
CA ARG A 158 -13.72 26.09 12.13
C ARG A 158 -13.87 26.01 10.61
N ALA A 159 -15.04 26.39 10.08
CA ALA A 159 -15.27 26.40 8.64
C ALA A 159 -14.34 27.39 7.91
N GLU A 160 -14.15 28.58 8.48
CA GLU A 160 -13.25 29.60 7.93
C GLU A 160 -11.80 29.14 7.93
N ARG A 161 -11.33 28.55 9.04
CA ARG A 161 -9.98 27.98 9.15
C ARG A 161 -9.73 26.88 8.11
N LEU A 162 -10.67 25.93 7.97
CA LEU A 162 -10.54 24.87 6.97
C LEU A 162 -10.55 25.42 5.53
N SER A 163 -11.30 26.48 5.27
CA SER A 163 -11.28 27.18 3.98
C SER A 163 -9.92 27.79 3.70
N ALA A 164 -9.38 28.59 4.62
CA ALA A 164 -8.05 29.20 4.49
C ALA A 164 -6.94 28.13 4.32
N GLU A 165 -6.95 27.07 5.14
CA GLU A 165 -5.98 25.98 5.03
C GLU A 165 -6.04 25.28 3.67
N SER A 166 -7.23 25.14 3.07
CA SER A 166 -7.34 24.51 1.74
C SER A 166 -6.87 25.42 0.62
N GLU A 167 -7.06 26.73 0.75
CA GLU A 167 -6.57 27.71 -0.21
C GLU A 167 -5.03 27.71 -0.23
N GLU A 168 -4.41 27.77 0.94
CA GLU A 168 -2.95 27.66 1.09
C GLU A 168 -2.40 26.37 0.45
N VAL A 169 -3.06 25.23 0.70
CA VAL A 169 -2.65 23.94 0.12
C VAL A 169 -2.81 23.92 -1.40
N ASN A 170 -3.87 24.52 -1.95
CA ASN A 170 -4.08 24.59 -3.39
C ASN A 170 -3.04 25.48 -4.07
N GLU A 171 -2.69 26.62 -3.48
CA GLU A 171 -1.60 27.47 -3.97
C GLU A 171 -0.27 26.70 -4.01
N LYS A 172 0.05 25.98 -2.93
CA LYS A 172 1.26 25.14 -2.87
C LYS A 172 1.25 24.04 -3.93
N LEU A 173 0.10 23.40 -4.16
CA LEU A 173 -0.03 22.38 -5.22
C LEU A 173 0.15 22.97 -6.61
N ALA A 174 -0.42 24.14 -6.88
CA ALA A 174 -0.27 24.82 -8.16
C ALA A 174 1.22 25.07 -8.46
N LEU A 175 1.97 25.61 -7.48
CA LEU A 175 3.41 25.84 -7.60
C LEU A 175 4.18 24.54 -7.88
N ILE A 176 3.88 23.45 -7.16
CA ILE A 176 4.52 22.15 -7.38
C ILE A 176 4.22 21.61 -8.78
N SER A 177 2.99 21.77 -9.26
CA SER A 177 2.56 21.23 -10.56
C SER A 177 3.15 21.94 -11.78
N THR A 178 3.65 23.16 -11.59
CA THR A 178 4.26 23.98 -12.65
C THR A 178 5.77 23.81 -12.79
N LEU A 179 6.40 23.00 -11.92
CA LEU A 179 7.82 22.62 -11.97
C LEU A 179 8.03 21.38 -12.83
#